data_AF-A0A538P1H4-F1
#
_entry.id   AF-A0A538P1H4-F1
#
_cell.length_a   1.000
_cell.length_b   1.000
_cell.length_c   1.000
_cell.angle_alpha   90.00
_cell.angle_beta   90.00
_cell.angle_gamma   90.00
#
_symmetry.space_group_name_H-M   'P 1'
#
loop_
_entity.id
_entity.type
_entity.pdbx_description
1 polymer ?
#
loop_
_entity_poly.entity_id
_entity_poly.type
_entity_poly.pdbx_seq_one_letter_code
_entity_poly.pdbx_strand_id
1 'polypeptide(L)'
;MLHSLYRISMVAFLAVLTLVAAGCAEDPRFSAQTQYLGGAYGNALAGPPQDSVSYWDGDGIEGKPSITISLREQRAYFYKSGVLVGVSQLSTGREGLNTPET
;
A
#
# COMPACT_ATOMS: atom_id res chain seq x y z
N MET A 1 18.23 -29.85 45.62
CA MET A 1 17.20 -28.78 45.64
C MET A 1 17.71 -27.48 45.01
N LEU A 2 18.83 -26.90 45.45
CA LEU A 2 19.36 -25.63 44.93
C LEU A 2 19.63 -25.60 43.39
N HIS A 3 20.16 -26.68 42.82
CA HIS A 3 20.38 -26.82 41.37
C HIS A 3 19.08 -26.87 40.54
N SER A 4 18.00 -27.40 41.11
CA SER A 4 16.69 -27.49 40.45
C SER A 4 16.01 -26.12 40.43
N LEU A 5 16.14 -25.36 41.52
CA LEU A 5 15.65 -23.98 41.61
C LEU A 5 16.44 -23.04 40.67
N TYR A 6 17.75 -23.23 40.53
CA TYR A 6 18.58 -22.47 39.58
C TYR A 6 18.19 -22.75 38.13
N ARG A 7 17.91 -24.01 37.78
CA ARG A 7 17.42 -24.38 36.44
C ARG A 7 16.06 -23.77 36.10
N ILE A 8 15.12 -23.78 37.05
CA ILE A 8 13.80 -23.17 36.87
C ILE A 8 13.93 -21.64 36.69
N SER A 9 14.75 -20.99 37.51
CA SER A 9 15.04 -19.56 37.40
C SER A 9 15.66 -19.19 36.05
N MET A 10 16.64 -19.96 35.58
CA MET A 10 17.27 -19.77 34.28
C MET A 10 16.29 -19.92 33.11
N VAL A 11 15.41 -20.92 33.16
CA VAL A 11 14.38 -21.15 32.13
C VAL A 11 13.36 -20.01 32.12
N ALA A 12 12.91 -19.54 33.29
CA ALA A 12 12.00 -18.40 33.38
C ALA A 12 12.66 -17.12 32.83
N PHE A 13 13.93 -16.89 33.13
CA PHE A 13 14.68 -15.74 32.64
C PHE A 13 14.83 -15.76 31.11
N LEU A 14 15.14 -16.93 30.53
CA LEU A 14 15.20 -17.11 29.08
C LEU A 14 13.83 -16.94 28.40
N ALA A 15 12.76 -17.41 29.04
CA ALA A 15 11.39 -17.21 28.54
C ALA A 15 10.99 -15.73 28.54
N VAL A 16 11.34 -14.98 29.59
CA VAL A 16 11.09 -13.53 29.66
C VAL A 16 11.93 -12.79 28.61
N LEU A 17 13.21 -13.15 28.46
CA LEU A 17 14.09 -12.53 27.47
C LEU A 17 13.58 -12.70 26.03
N THR A 18 13.09 -13.90 25.70
CA THR A 18 12.50 -14.18 24.38
C THR A 18 11.21 -13.41 24.14
N LEU A 19 10.34 -13.27 25.15
CA LEU A 19 9.12 -12.46 25.04
C LEU A 19 9.43 -10.98 24.80
N VAL A 20 10.42 -10.43 25.50
CA VAL A 20 10.83 -9.02 25.37
C VAL A 20 11.46 -8.77 24.00
N ALA A 21 12.29 -9.69 23.50
CA ALA A 21 12.92 -9.56 22.18
C ALA A 21 11.91 -9.61 21.02
N ALA A 22 10.78 -10.31 21.18
CA ALA A 22 9.73 -10.38 20.16
C ALA A 22 8.87 -9.10 20.07
N GLY A 23 8.96 -8.19 21.04
CA GLY A 23 8.17 -6.95 21.07
C GLY A 23 8.59 -5.87 20.08
N CYS A 24 9.76 -5.99 19.46
CA CYS A 24 10.30 -5.01 18.52
C CYS A 24 9.91 -5.26 17.05
N ALA A 25 8.94 -6.13 16.77
CA ALA A 25 8.49 -6.38 15.42
C ALA A 25 7.70 -5.16 14.89
N GLU A 26 8.15 -4.58 13.78
CA GLU A 26 7.39 -3.56 13.05
C GLU A 26 6.11 -4.19 12.49
N ASP A 27 4.95 -3.58 12.74
CA ASP A 27 3.71 -3.99 12.07
C ASP A 27 3.82 -3.63 10.58
N PRO A 28 3.74 -4.62 9.66
CA PRO A 28 3.83 -4.39 8.23
C PRO A 28 2.87 -3.31 7.71
N ARG A 29 1.74 -3.09 8.40
CA ARG A 29 0.75 -2.05 8.06
C ARG A 29 1.29 -0.62 8.17
N PHE A 30 2.29 -0.39 9.04
CA PHE A 30 2.92 0.92 9.23
C PHE A 30 4.26 1.04 8.50
N SER A 31 4.67 0.03 7.73
CA SER A 31 5.90 0.09 6.95
C SER A 31 5.87 1.26 5.97
N ALA A 32 6.98 2.02 5.91
CA ALA A 32 7.17 3.06 4.92
C ALA A 32 7.30 2.52 3.48
N GLN A 33 7.47 1.20 3.33
CA GLN A 33 7.60 0.52 2.05
C GLN A 33 6.22 0.26 1.43
N THR A 34 5.53 1.33 1.04
CA THR A 34 4.27 1.22 0.29
C THR A 34 4.58 0.96 -1.18
N GLN A 35 4.16 -0.19 -1.71
CA GLN A 35 4.26 -0.49 -3.14
C GLN A 35 3.17 0.27 -3.90
N TYR A 36 3.59 1.20 -4.76
CA TYR A 36 2.72 1.86 -5.73
C TYR A 36 2.80 1.16 -7.08
N LEU A 37 1.85 1.43 -7.99
CA LEU A 37 1.59 0.72 -9.25
C LEU A 37 2.75 0.66 -10.28
N GLY A 38 3.94 1.19 -9.96
CA GLY A 38 5.15 1.01 -10.75
C GLY A 38 6.43 0.86 -9.92
N GLY A 39 6.31 0.75 -8.59
CA GLY A 39 7.44 0.66 -7.68
C GLY A 39 7.85 -0.79 -7.44
N ALA A 40 8.79 -1.30 -8.23
CA ALA A 40 9.48 -2.55 -7.89
C ALA A 40 10.40 -2.30 -6.68
N TYR A 41 9.85 -2.46 -5.48
CA TYR A 41 10.67 -2.58 -4.27
C TYR A 41 11.04 -4.04 -4.05
N GLY A 42 12.33 -4.35 -4.20
CA GLY A 42 12.89 -5.70 -4.07
C GLY A 42 13.14 -6.41 -5.41
N ASN A 43 13.88 -7.52 -5.34
CA ASN A 43 14.28 -8.38 -6.48
C ASN A 43 13.08 -9.16 -7.07
N ALA A 44 12.01 -8.48 -7.47
CA ALA A 44 10.87 -9.12 -8.11
C ALA A 44 11.32 -9.74 -9.45
N LEU A 45 11.22 -11.07 -9.54
CA LEU A 45 11.51 -11.85 -10.76
C LEU A 45 10.49 -11.62 -11.89
N ALA A 46 9.40 -10.91 -11.59
CA ALA A 46 8.37 -10.52 -12.55
C ALA A 46 8.58 -9.05 -12.95
N GLY A 47 8.45 -8.75 -14.25
CA GLY A 47 8.59 -7.40 -14.79
C GLY A 47 7.63 -6.39 -14.15
N PRO A 48 7.84 -5.09 -14.40
CA PRO A 48 7.00 -4.04 -13.82
C PRO A 48 5.52 -4.29 -14.17
N PRO A 49 4.59 -4.00 -13.23
CA PRO A 49 3.16 -4.07 -13.51
C PRO A 49 2.84 -3.31 -14.81
N GLN A 50 2.12 -3.97 -15.71
CA GLN A 50 1.72 -3.36 -16.98
C GLN A 50 0.39 -2.64 -16.80
N ASP A 51 0.35 -1.37 -17.19
CA ASP A 51 -0.88 -0.61 -17.21
C ASP A 51 -1.66 -0.92 -18.50
N SER A 52 -2.80 -1.59 -18.36
CA SER A 52 -3.64 -2.03 -19.49
C SER A 52 -4.92 -1.21 -19.65
N VAL A 53 -5.14 -0.20 -18.81
CA VAL A 53 -6.42 0.52 -18.76
C VAL A 53 -6.26 2.03 -18.89
N SER A 54 -5.06 2.56 -18.64
CA SER A 54 -4.81 3.99 -18.83
C SER A 54 -4.66 4.34 -20.32
N TYR A 55 -5.24 5.46 -20.72
CA TYR A 55 -5.12 6.02 -22.06
C TYR A 55 -5.39 7.52 -22.08
N TRP A 56 -5.01 8.17 -23.18
CA TRP A 56 -5.34 9.56 -23.48
C TRP A 56 -5.79 9.67 -24.94
N ASP A 57 -6.94 10.31 -25.14
CA ASP A 57 -7.54 10.63 -26.44
C ASP A 57 -8.09 12.06 -26.48
N GLY A 58 -7.56 12.92 -25.61
CA GLY A 58 -8.01 14.32 -25.46
C GLY A 58 -7.36 15.32 -26.39
N ASP A 59 -6.53 14.89 -27.33
CA ASP A 59 -5.89 15.79 -28.29
C ASP A 59 -6.94 16.38 -29.24
N GLY A 60 -6.92 17.71 -29.41
CA GLY A 60 -7.89 18.42 -30.24
C GLY A 60 -9.31 18.54 -29.65
N ILE A 61 -9.58 17.92 -28.50
CA ILE A 61 -10.85 18.09 -27.78
C ILE A 61 -10.75 19.31 -26.85
N GLU A 62 -11.69 20.24 -26.99
CA GLU A 62 -11.75 21.50 -26.26
C GLU A 62 -12.88 21.55 -25.21
N GLY A 63 -12.79 22.55 -24.34
CA GLY A 63 -13.83 22.93 -23.37
C GLY A 63 -13.57 22.48 -21.93
N LYS A 64 -14.57 22.65 -21.06
CA LYS A 64 -14.37 22.65 -19.60
C LYS A 64 -13.91 21.27 -19.10
N PRO A 65 -12.74 21.17 -18.44
CA PRO A 65 -12.26 19.90 -17.91
C PRO A 65 -12.97 19.52 -16.61
N SER A 66 -13.09 18.22 -16.36
CA SER A 66 -13.50 17.65 -15.07
C SER A 66 -12.90 16.25 -14.88
N ILE A 67 -12.69 15.85 -13.62
CA ILE A 67 -12.17 14.52 -13.27
C ILE A 67 -13.16 13.85 -12.33
N THR A 68 -13.43 12.56 -12.56
CA THR A 68 -14.13 11.70 -11.61
C THR A 68 -13.18 10.63 -11.11
N ILE A 69 -13.06 10.50 -9.79
CA ILE A 69 -12.25 9.46 -9.15
C ILE A 69 -13.18 8.38 -8.64
N SER A 70 -12.96 7.14 -9.07
CA SER A 70 -13.63 5.96 -8.52
C SER A 70 -12.68 5.26 -7.55
N LEU A 71 -12.92 5.44 -6.24
CA LEU A 71 -12.14 4.75 -5.20
C LEU A 71 -12.28 3.23 -5.30
N ARG A 72 -13.48 2.75 -5.67
CA ARG A 72 -13.77 1.32 -5.86
C ARG A 72 -12.95 0.71 -7.00
N GLU A 73 -12.79 1.45 -8.08
CA GLU A 73 -12.09 0.95 -9.28
C GLU A 73 -10.60 1.29 -9.29
N GLN A 74 -10.14 2.12 -8.35
CA GLN A 74 -8.79 2.67 -8.35
C GLN A 74 -8.47 3.33 -9.71
N ARG A 75 -9.40 4.17 -10.19
CA ARG A 75 -9.30 4.86 -11.49
C ARG A 75 -9.72 6.31 -11.44
N ALA A 76 -9.03 7.12 -12.22
CA ALA A 76 -9.43 8.48 -12.56
C ALA A 76 -9.94 8.51 -14.01
N TYR A 77 -11.07 9.17 -14.21
CA TYR A 77 -11.71 9.41 -15.49
C TYR A 77 -11.64 10.90 -15.80
N PHE A 78 -10.98 11.27 -16.88
CA PHE A 78 -10.81 12.67 -17.29
C PHE A 78 -11.80 13.01 -18.39
N TYR A 79 -12.54 14.09 -18.22
CA TYR A 79 -13.54 14.56 -19.16
C TYR A 79 -13.22 15.98 -19.67
N LYS A 80 -13.58 16.27 -20.91
CA LYS A 80 -13.66 17.63 -21.48
C LYS A 80 -15.05 17.85 -22.05
N SER A 81 -15.75 18.88 -21.58
CA SER A 81 -17.15 19.17 -21.99
C SER A 81 -18.09 17.97 -21.84
N GLY A 82 -17.85 17.11 -20.83
CA GLY A 82 -18.62 15.88 -20.59
C GLY A 82 -18.21 14.67 -21.44
N VAL A 83 -17.26 14.80 -22.37
CA VAL A 83 -16.70 13.69 -23.15
C VAL A 83 -15.53 13.09 -22.38
N LEU A 84 -15.52 11.76 -22.18
CA LEU A 84 -14.39 11.04 -21.59
C LEU A 84 -13.21 11.09 -22.57
N VAL A 85 -12.08 11.63 -22.13
CA VAL A 85 -10.87 11.81 -22.96
C VAL A 85 -9.59 11.23 -22.35
N GLY A 86 -9.73 10.47 -21.26
CA GLY A 86 -8.61 9.79 -20.67
C GLY A 86 -9.00 8.99 -19.44
N VAL A 87 -8.24 7.93 -19.20
CA VAL A 87 -8.34 7.08 -18.02
C VAL A 87 -6.94 6.93 -17.45
N SER A 88 -6.84 6.92 -16.12
CA SER A 88 -5.62 6.57 -15.40
C SER A 88 -5.95 5.57 -14.31
N GLN A 89 -5.14 4.50 -14.18
CA GLN A 89 -5.04 3.80 -12.91
C GLN A 89 -4.48 4.74 -11.85
N LEU A 90 -4.85 4.52 -10.60
CA LEU A 90 -4.35 5.27 -9.46
C LEU A 90 -4.17 4.36 -8.24
N SER A 91 -3.52 4.90 -7.21
CA SER A 91 -3.47 4.31 -5.89
C SER A 91 -4.06 5.32 -4.91
N THR A 92 -5.10 4.93 -4.17
CA THR A 92 -5.71 5.78 -3.15
C THR A 92 -5.09 5.54 -1.77
N GLY A 93 -5.57 6.29 -0.78
CA GLY A 93 -5.28 6.07 0.62
C GLY A 93 -5.53 4.62 1.05
N ARG A 94 -4.61 4.09 1.84
CA ARG A 94 -4.73 2.76 2.49
C ARG A 94 -5.69 2.82 3.68
N GLU A 95 -6.02 1.65 4.22
CA GLU A 95 -6.83 1.53 5.44
C GLU A 95 -6.25 2.38 6.59
N GLY A 96 -7.12 3.16 7.25
CA GLY A 96 -6.73 4.10 8.31
C GLY A 96 -6.18 5.44 7.82
N LEU A 97 -5.89 5.58 6.50
CA LEU A 97 -5.47 6.80 5.83
C LEU A 97 -6.27 7.00 4.53
N ASN A 98 -7.58 6.79 4.59
CA ASN A 98 -8.46 6.73 3.43
C ASN A 98 -8.45 8.06 2.64
N THR A 99 -8.59 7.97 1.32
CA THR A 99 -8.91 9.14 0.51
C THR A 99 -10.33 9.60 0.83
N PRO A 100 -10.56 10.88 1.18
CA PRO A 100 -11.90 11.39 1.44
C PRO A 100 -12.80 11.28 0.21
N GLU A 101 -14.07 11.01 0.46
CA GLU A 101 -15.13 10.94 -0.56
C GLU A 101 -16.16 12.04 -0.32
N THR A 102 -16.73 12.55 -1.41
CA THR A 102 -17.73 13.65 -1.44
C THR A 102 -19.09 13.13 -1.85
#